data_AF-A0A7X0U6A5-F1
#
_entry.id   AF-A0A7X0U6A5-F1
#
_cell.length_a   1.000
_cell.length_b   1.000
_cell.length_c   1.000
_cell.angle_alpha   90.00
_cell.angle_beta   90.00
_cell.angle_gamma   90.00
#
_symmetry.space_group_name_H-M   'P 1'
#
loop_
_entity.id
_entity.type
_entity.pdbx_description
1 polymer ?
#
loop_
_entity_poly.entity_id
_entity_poly.type
_entity_poly.pdbx_seq_one_letter_code
_entity_poly.pdbx_strand_id
1 'polypeptide(L)'
;MKILRQHIEEFGLGPDGRLFQSERGGVVASTAYTEVWQEARKLALTPSQVASPLAKRPYDLRHAAVSLWLNAGVSAPEVAERAGHSVDVLLRVYAKCIDGQQEIANRRIADALAA
;
A
#
# COMPACT_ATOMS: atom_id res chain seq x y z
N MET A 1 4.31 -5.17 14.43
CA MET A 1 5.09 -4.44 15.47
C MET A 1 6.39 -5.12 15.90
N LYS A 2 6.66 -6.40 15.57
CA LYS A 2 7.94 -7.03 15.93
C LYS A 2 9.12 -6.43 15.14
N ILE A 3 8.98 -6.33 13.82
CA ILE A 3 10.04 -5.85 12.92
C ILE A 3 10.48 -4.42 13.25
N LEU A 4 9.54 -3.49 13.48
CA LEU A 4 9.89 -2.10 13.82
C LEU A 4 10.57 -1.98 15.19
N ARG A 5 10.14 -2.75 16.19
CA ARG A 5 10.79 -2.75 17.51
C ARG A 5 12.21 -3.28 17.43
N GLN A 6 12.41 -4.39 16.71
CA GLN A 6 13.75 -4.94 16.47
C GLN A 6 14.65 -3.94 15.73
N HIS A 7 14.12 -3.24 14.73
CA HIS A 7 14.86 -2.18 14.04
C HIS A 7 15.30 -1.06 15.00
N ILE A 8 14.40 -0.60 15.89
CA ILE A 8 14.74 0.44 16.87
C ILE A 8 15.77 -0.07 17.88
N GLU A 9 15.66 -1.32 18.33
CA GLU A 9 16.63 -1.95 19.24
C GLU A 9 18.03 -2.05 18.59
N GLU A 10 18.09 -2.37 17.30
CA GLU A 10 19.36 -2.57 16.57
C GLU A 10 20.01 -1.26 16.10
N PHE A 11 19.21 -0.33 15.55
CA PHE A 11 19.72 0.87 14.87
C PHE A 11 19.43 2.17 15.63
N GLY A 12 18.59 2.14 16.66
CA GLY A 12 18.14 3.33 17.37
C GLY A 12 17.19 4.21 16.55
N LEU A 13 17.02 5.45 17.01
CA LEU A 13 16.30 6.51 16.30
C LEU A 13 17.28 7.61 15.88
N GLY A 14 16.98 8.30 14.79
CA GLY A 14 17.73 9.50 14.41
C GLY A 14 17.61 10.61 15.47
N PRO A 15 18.52 11.60 15.49
CA PRO A 15 18.50 12.69 16.47
C PRO A 15 17.19 13.48 16.54
N ASP A 16 16.41 13.46 15.45
CA ASP A 16 15.11 14.11 15.32
C ASP A 16 13.93 13.13 15.41
N GLY A 17 14.18 11.90 15.87
CA GLY A 17 13.16 10.87 16.09
C GLY A 17 12.78 10.06 14.84
N ARG A 18 13.48 10.21 13.71
CA ARG A 18 13.25 9.39 12.52
C ARG A 18 13.51 7.90 12.78
N LEU A 19 12.57 7.05 12.35
CA LEU A 19 12.69 5.59 12.45
C LEU A 19 13.79 5.05 11.53
N PHE A 20 13.93 5.61 10.33
CA PHE A 20 14.91 5.19 9.34
C PHE A 20 15.83 6.35 8.98
N GLN A 21 17.12 6.08 8.92
CA GLN A 21 18.16 7.05 8.57
C GLN A 21 19.18 6.42 7.63
N SER A 22 19.86 7.25 6.84
CA SER A 22 21.04 6.82 6.11
C SER A 22 22.20 6.60 7.06
N GLU A 23 23.27 5.94 6.58
CA GLU A 23 24.49 5.69 7.35
C GLU A 23 25.10 6.98 7.94
N ARG A 24 24.90 8.12 7.27
CA ARG A 24 25.39 9.44 7.71
C ARG A 24 24.38 10.19 8.61
N GLY A 25 23.32 9.53 9.08
CA GLY A 25 22.28 10.13 9.91
C GLY A 25 21.28 11.02 9.15
N GLY A 26 21.30 10.99 7.81
CA GLY A 26 20.39 11.77 6.96
C GLY A 26 19.11 11.04 6.60
N VAL A 27 18.27 11.67 5.79
CA VAL A 27 17.06 11.02 5.23
C VAL A 27 17.47 9.91 4.26
N VAL A 28 16.72 8.80 4.28
CA VAL A 28 16.90 7.71 3.30
C VAL A 28 16.56 8.22 1.91
N ALA A 29 17.52 8.15 0.99
CA ALA A 29 17.32 8.56 -0.39
C ALA A 29 16.31 7.64 -1.11
N SER A 30 15.56 8.20 -2.06
CA SER A 30 14.56 7.44 -2.81
C SER A 30 15.15 6.32 -3.65
N THR A 31 16.37 6.52 -4.14
CA THR A 31 17.14 5.51 -4.87
C THR A 31 17.48 4.32 -3.98
N ALA A 32 17.94 4.57 -2.75
CA ALA A 32 18.37 3.53 -1.82
C ALA A 32 17.25 2.53 -1.51
N TYR A 33 16.05 2.99 -1.14
CA TYR A 33 14.94 2.05 -0.91
C TYR A 33 14.40 1.44 -2.21
N THR A 34 14.59 2.09 -3.36
CA THR A 34 14.18 1.53 -4.66
C THR A 34 15.08 0.38 -5.09
N GLU A 35 16.39 0.47 -4.82
CA GLU A 35 17.35 -0.61 -5.05
C GLU A 35 17.05 -1.81 -4.16
N VAL A 36 16.88 -1.58 -2.86
CA VAL A 36 16.45 -2.64 -1.91
C VAL A 36 15.14 -3.28 -2.36
N TRP A 37 14.19 -2.50 -2.89
CA TRP A 37 12.95 -3.02 -3.44
C TRP A 37 13.16 -3.96 -4.63
N GLN A 38 14.05 -3.62 -5.58
CA GLN A 38 14.33 -4.50 -6.72
C GLN A 38 14.96 -5.82 -6.28
N GLU A 39 15.84 -5.80 -5.28
CA GLU A 39 16.40 -7.03 -4.71
C GLU A 39 15.32 -7.85 -3.99
N ALA A 40 14.46 -7.22 -3.20
CA ALA A 40 13.34 -7.90 -2.55
C ALA A 40 12.40 -8.58 -3.56
N ARG A 41 12.14 -7.95 -4.73
CA ARG A 41 11.34 -8.57 -5.80
C ARG A 41 11.97 -9.87 -6.30
N LYS A 42 13.29 -9.92 -6.47
CA LYS A 42 14.00 -11.14 -6.93
C LYS A 42 13.93 -12.28 -5.91
N LEU A 43 13.86 -11.94 -4.62
CA LEU A 43 13.73 -12.91 -3.53
C LEU A 43 12.31 -13.45 -3.38
N ALA A 44 11.29 -12.63 -3.65
CA ALA A 44 9.89 -12.96 -3.39
C ALA A 44 9.10 -13.46 -4.60
N LEU A 45 9.52 -13.12 -5.82
CA LEU A 45 8.77 -13.36 -7.05
C LEU A 45 9.50 -14.34 -7.99
N THR A 46 8.74 -15.00 -8.88
CA THR A 46 9.35 -15.83 -9.92
C THR A 46 10.07 -14.97 -10.97
N PRO A 47 11.03 -15.53 -11.74
CA PRO A 47 11.74 -14.77 -12.77
C PRO A 47 10.80 -14.12 -13.80
N SER A 48 9.71 -14.78 -14.20
CA SER A 48 8.71 -14.23 -15.11
C SER A 48 7.92 -13.08 -14.48
N GLN A 49 7.61 -13.15 -13.19
CA GLN A 49 6.96 -12.07 -12.45
C GLN A 49 7.88 -10.86 -12.26
N VAL A 50 9.16 -11.08 -11.97
CA VAL A 50 10.17 -10.01 -11.88
C VAL A 50 10.30 -9.26 -13.21
N ALA A 51 10.30 -9.99 -14.34
CA ALA A 51 10.35 -9.41 -15.68
C ALA A 51 9.06 -8.67 -16.07
N SER A 52 7.94 -8.96 -15.40
CA SER A 52 6.65 -8.30 -15.66
C SER A 52 6.54 -6.93 -14.97
N PRO A 53 5.50 -6.13 -15.30
CA PRO A 53 5.20 -4.89 -14.59
C PRO A 53 4.77 -5.07 -13.13
N LEU A 54 4.55 -6.31 -12.66
CA LEU A 54 4.08 -6.59 -11.30
C LEU A 54 5.02 -6.00 -10.26
N ALA A 55 4.47 -5.15 -9.38
CA ALA A 55 5.18 -4.56 -8.25
C ALA A 55 6.48 -3.84 -8.65
N LYS A 56 6.56 -3.30 -9.88
CA LYS A 56 7.77 -2.72 -10.46
C LYS A 56 8.35 -1.60 -9.60
N ARG A 57 7.49 -0.81 -8.96
CA ARG A 57 7.86 0.30 -8.08
C ARG A 57 7.32 0.09 -6.67
N PRO A 58 7.98 0.63 -5.63
CA PRO A 58 7.41 0.63 -4.27
C PRO A 58 6.01 1.28 -4.22
N TYR A 59 5.76 2.30 -5.04
CA TYR A 59 4.46 2.98 -5.12
C TYR A 59 3.32 2.07 -5.60
N ASP A 60 3.61 0.97 -6.30
CA ASP A 60 2.59 0.02 -6.73
C ASP A 60 1.97 -0.73 -5.52
N LEU A 61 2.69 -0.82 -4.39
CA LEU A 61 2.14 -1.36 -3.12
C LEU A 61 1.03 -0.47 -2.55
N ARG A 62 1.17 0.85 -2.71
CA ARG A 62 0.12 1.80 -2.31
C ARG A 62 -1.12 1.61 -3.17
N HIS A 63 -0.96 1.42 -4.47
CA HIS A 63 -2.08 1.08 -5.34
C HIS A 63 -2.74 -0.23 -4.91
N ALA A 64 -1.95 -1.28 -4.66
CA ALA A 64 -2.47 -2.57 -4.21
C ALA A 64 -3.24 -2.48 -2.88
N ALA A 65 -2.73 -1.74 -1.89
CA ALA A 65 -3.40 -1.56 -0.60
C ALA A 65 -4.75 -0.84 -0.74
N VAL A 66 -4.81 0.25 -1.50
CA VAL A 66 -6.05 1.00 -1.71
C VAL A 66 -7.09 0.15 -2.45
N SER A 67 -6.69 -0.53 -3.52
CA SER A 67 -7.56 -1.47 -4.25
C SER A 67 -8.06 -2.60 -3.35
N LEU A 68 -7.19 -3.15 -2.48
CA LEU A 68 -7.57 -4.19 -1.54
C LEU A 68 -8.64 -3.70 -0.55
N TRP A 69 -8.47 -2.52 0.05
CA TRP A 69 -9.45 -1.99 1.01
C TRP A 69 -10.82 -1.73 0.35
N LEU A 70 -10.82 -1.18 -0.87
CA LEU A 70 -12.04 -1.02 -1.64
C LEU A 70 -12.70 -2.37 -1.94
N ASN A 71 -11.92 -3.38 -2.33
CA ASN A 71 -12.43 -4.73 -2.62
C ASN A 71 -12.91 -5.48 -1.38
N ALA A 72 -12.34 -5.18 -0.21
CA ALA A 72 -12.88 -5.63 1.08
C ALA A 72 -14.18 -4.90 1.47
N GLY A 73 -14.60 -3.90 0.68
CA GLY A 73 -15.83 -3.16 0.84
C GLY A 73 -15.78 -2.09 1.93
N VAL A 74 -14.57 -1.61 2.29
CA VAL A 74 -14.37 -0.41 3.10
C VAL A 74 -14.89 0.80 2.32
N SER A 75 -15.57 1.73 3.00
CA SER A 75 -16.17 2.89 2.34
C SER A 75 -15.11 3.77 1.64
N ALA A 76 -15.47 4.35 0.50
CA ALA A 76 -14.55 5.21 -0.26
C ALA A 76 -14.04 6.42 0.56
N PRO A 77 -14.85 7.12 1.39
CA PRO A 77 -14.35 8.19 2.25
C PRO A 77 -13.27 7.73 3.22
N GLU A 78 -13.48 6.60 3.91
CA GLU A 78 -12.51 6.03 4.87
C GLU A 78 -11.21 5.62 4.17
N VAL A 79 -11.31 4.99 2.99
CA VAL A 79 -10.13 4.62 2.19
C VAL A 79 -9.35 5.86 1.74
N ALA A 80 -10.05 6.90 1.30
CA ALA A 80 -9.44 8.15 0.85
C ALA A 80 -8.69 8.86 2.00
N GLU A 81 -9.32 8.95 3.17
CA GLU A 81 -8.71 9.50 4.38
C GLU A 81 -7.43 8.74 4.78
N ARG A 82 -7.52 7.40 4.88
CA ARG A 82 -6.35 6.54 5.21
C ARG A 82 -5.24 6.64 4.19
N ALA A 83 -5.59 6.78 2.92
CA ALA A 83 -4.61 6.99 1.87
C ALA A 83 -4.04 8.42 1.89
N GLY A 84 -4.73 9.40 2.45
CA GLY A 84 -4.32 10.80 2.42
C GLY A 84 -4.55 11.47 1.06
N HIS A 85 -5.66 11.15 0.40
CA HIS A 85 -6.13 11.86 -0.79
C HIS A 85 -7.64 12.11 -0.71
N SER A 86 -8.16 12.96 -1.59
CA SER A 86 -9.60 13.23 -1.66
C SER A 86 -10.39 12.05 -2.26
N VAL A 87 -11.70 12.04 -2.05
CA VAL A 87 -12.61 11.03 -2.62
C VAL A 87 -12.68 11.14 -4.15
N ASP A 88 -12.60 12.36 -4.71
CA ASP A 88 -12.59 12.54 -6.17
C ASP A 88 -11.34 11.89 -6.81
N VAL A 89 -10.16 12.02 -6.17
CA VAL A 89 -8.94 11.36 -6.62
C VAL A 89 -9.10 9.85 -6.53
N LEU A 90 -9.71 9.35 -5.45
CA LEU A 90 -9.98 7.93 -5.28
C LEU A 90 -10.85 7.40 -6.42
N LEU A 91 -12.01 8.02 -6.68
CA LEU A 91 -12.93 7.56 -7.72
C LEU A 91 -12.30 7.64 -9.10
N ARG A 92 -11.54 8.70 -9.41
CA ARG A 92 -10.84 8.84 -10.70
C ARG A 92 -9.79 7.75 -10.92
N VAL A 93 -9.05 7.37 -9.88
CA VAL A 93 -7.90 6.45 -10.00
C VAL A 93 -8.32 4.98 -9.82
N TYR A 94 -9.31 4.70 -8.97
CA TYR A 94 -9.64 3.34 -8.51
C TYR A 94 -11.06 2.88 -8.86
N ALA A 95 -11.86 3.64 -9.62
CA ALA A 95 -13.22 3.21 -10.02
C ALA A 95 -13.25 1.81 -10.64
N LYS A 96 -12.24 1.44 -11.44
CA LYS A 96 -12.16 0.12 -12.09
C LYS A 96 -12.05 -1.04 -11.10
N CYS A 97 -11.57 -0.81 -9.87
CA CYS A 97 -11.53 -1.83 -8.83
C CYS A 97 -12.92 -2.08 -8.23
N ILE A 98 -13.81 -1.08 -8.27
CA ILE A 98 -15.17 -1.15 -7.74
C ILE A 98 -16.11 -1.86 -8.72
N ASP A 99 -15.79 -1.83 -10.02
CA ASP A 99 -16.59 -2.39 -11.13
C ASP A 99 -16.85 -3.91 -11.02
N GLY A 100 -16.05 -4.65 -10.25
CA GLY A 100 -16.25 -6.08 -9.98
C GLY A 100 -17.15 -6.41 -8.78
N GLN A 101 -17.72 -5.40 -8.10
CA GLN A 101 -18.46 -5.58 -6.85
C GLN A 101 -19.98 -5.58 -7.01
N GLN A 102 -20.52 -5.62 -8.23
CA GLN A 102 -21.96 -5.50 -8.47
C GLN A 102 -22.77 -6.55 -7.67
N GLU A 103 -22.34 -7.80 -7.63
CA GLU A 103 -23.00 -8.87 -6.87
C GLU A 103 -22.94 -8.62 -5.35
N ILE A 104 -21.80 -8.14 -4.85
CA ILE A 104 -21.61 -7.81 -3.43
C ILE A 104 -22.47 -6.61 -3.04
N ALA A 105 -22.50 -5.58 -3.89
CA ALA A 105 -23.32 -4.39 -3.71
C ALA A 105 -24.82 -4.75 -3.70
N ASN A 106 -25.26 -5.55 -4.67
CA ASN A 106 -26.64 -6.03 -4.74
C ASN A 106 -27.04 -6.83 -3.49
N ARG A 107 -26.15 -7.70 -2.98
CA ARG A 107 -26.40 -8.45 -1.74
C ARG A 107 -26.56 -7.50 -0.55
N ARG A 108 -25.66 -6.53 -0.39
CA ARG A 108 -25.74 -5.52 0.69
C ARG A 108 -27.03 -4.70 0.61
N ILE A 109 -27.47 -4.33 -0.59
CA ILE A 109 -28.74 -3.61 -0.80
C ILE A 109 -29.93 -4.50 -0.42
N ALA A 110 -29.94 -5.76 -0.87
CA ALA A 110 -30.99 -6.71 -0.55
C ALA A 110 -31.11 -6.96 0.96
N ASP A 111 -29.98 -7.16 1.65
CA ASP A 111 -29.94 -7.35 3.10
C ASP A 111 -30.48 -6.12 3.85
N ALA A 112 -30.14 -4.91 3.40
CA ALA A 112 -30.63 -3.67 4.01
C ALA A 112 -32.12 -3.39 3.76
N LEU A 113 -32.67 -3.84 2.63
CA LEU A 113 -34.10 -3.72 2.32
C LEU A 113 -34.96 -4.80 3.00
N ALA A 114 -34.34 -5.89 3.45
CA ALA A 114 -35.00 -6.97 4.17
C ALA A 114 -35.00 -6.79 5.70
N ALA A 115 -34.29 -5.78 6.21
CA ALA A 115 -34.23 -5.38 7.62
C ALA A 115 -35.30 -4.33 7.96
#